data_AF-A0A2N2H143-F1
#
_entry.id   AF-A0A2N2H143-F1
#
_cell.length_a   1.000
_cell.length_b   1.000
_cell.length_c   1.000
_cell.angle_alpha   90.00
_cell.angle_beta   90.00
_cell.angle_gamma   90.00
#
_symmetry.space_group_name_H-M   'P 1'
#
loop_
_entity.id
_entity.type
_entity.pdbx_description
1 polymer ?
#
loop_
_entity_poly.entity_id
_entity_poly.type
_entity_poly.pdbx_seq_one_letter_code
_entity_poly.pdbx_strand_id
1 'polypeptide(L)'
;MTDLRSPVKWTAWASLSATFFMMCVVRAWWTMFVLFGLALTMVLIFGKNRYCSSVCPLGALQDSTGDNAAARRHFAAAPWLKYLMVPLFWGVTIYTTFTFIDSPNVLWVWMLRIMISMFFLAMVTQMYLGKRFFCVHLCPLRHPLLEPARKSRKLLKGRGRPA
;
A
#
# COMPACT_ATOMS: atom_id res chain seq x y z
N MET A 1 4.42 26.44 -8.14
CA MET A 1 4.09 26.37 -6.71
C MET A 1 2.58 26.47 -6.55
N THR A 2 2.02 25.80 -5.52
CA THR A 2 0.61 25.78 -5.10
C THR A 2 -0.43 25.23 -6.08
N ASP A 3 -0.50 23.90 -6.18
CA ASP A 3 -1.75 23.18 -6.46
C ASP A 3 -2.08 22.23 -5.29
N LEU A 4 -2.33 22.88 -4.15
CA LEU A 4 -2.52 22.29 -2.81
C LEU A 4 -3.99 21.97 -2.50
N ARG A 5 -4.91 22.11 -3.46
CA ARG A 5 -6.36 22.08 -3.20
C ARG A 5 -7.08 20.95 -3.93
N SER A 6 -6.57 19.72 -3.84
CA SER A 6 -7.44 18.55 -3.90
C SER A 6 -7.47 17.88 -2.52
N PRO A 7 -8.66 17.65 -1.92
CA PRO A 7 -8.79 17.06 -0.57
C PRO A 7 -8.12 15.68 -0.45
N VAL A 8 -7.83 15.07 -1.60
CA VAL A 8 -7.19 13.76 -1.79
C VAL A 8 -5.68 13.80 -1.56
N LYS A 9 -5.01 14.93 -1.83
CA LYS A 9 -3.55 15.08 -1.64
C LYS A 9 -3.21 15.28 -0.16
N TRP A 10 -3.97 16.11 0.55
CA TRP A 10 -3.68 16.43 1.96
C TRP A 10 -3.77 15.20 2.88
N THR A 11 -4.76 14.33 2.66
CA THR A 11 -4.91 13.07 3.41
C THR A 11 -3.71 12.13 3.22
N ALA A 12 -3.10 12.14 2.04
CA ALA A 12 -1.96 11.28 1.71
C ALA A 12 -0.65 11.80 2.35
N TRP A 13 -0.47 13.12 2.43
CA TRP A 13 0.63 13.75 3.17
C TRP A 13 0.47 13.62 4.69
N ALA A 14 -0.77 13.74 5.17
CA ALA A 14 -1.09 13.52 6.58
C ALA A 14 -0.81 12.07 7.00
N SER A 15 -1.18 11.07 6.18
CA SER A 15 -0.89 9.67 6.48
C SER A 15 0.60 9.33 6.42
N LEU A 16 1.34 9.95 5.49
CA LEU A 16 2.80 9.82 5.41
C LEU A 16 3.46 10.40 6.66
N SER A 17 3.07 11.61 7.06
CA SER A 17 3.58 12.27 8.27
C SER A 17 3.23 11.48 9.53
N ALA A 18 1.99 10.98 9.63
CA ALA A 18 1.57 10.13 10.73
C ALA A 18 2.35 8.81 10.79
N THR A 19 2.58 8.17 9.63
CA THR A 19 3.38 6.94 9.54
C THR A 19 4.81 7.21 9.98
N PHE A 20 5.41 8.28 9.48
CA PHE A 20 6.78 8.68 9.84
C PHE A 20 6.89 8.96 11.34
N PHE A 21 5.98 9.74 11.91
CA PHE A 21 5.96 10.02 13.35
C PHE A 21 5.82 8.74 14.18
N MET A 22 4.89 7.86 13.80
CA MET A 22 4.63 6.63 14.55
C MET A 22 5.80 5.63 14.44
N MET A 23 6.49 5.58 13.29
CA MET A 23 7.69 4.75 13.10
C MET A 23 8.94 5.33 13.77
N CYS A 24 9.24 6.61 13.54
CA CYS A 24 10.51 7.22 13.94
C CYS A 24 10.51 7.76 15.36
N VAL A 25 9.37 8.26 15.85
CA VAL A 25 9.26 8.85 17.21
C VAL A 25 8.72 7.83 18.19
N VAL A 26 7.60 7.18 17.86
CA VAL A 26 6.92 6.24 18.77
C VAL A 26 7.57 4.84 18.74
N ARG A 27 8.41 4.55 17.74
CA ARG A 27 9.05 3.22 17.57
C ARG A 27 8.04 2.06 17.55
N ALA A 28 6.83 2.34 17.05
CA ALA A 28 5.72 1.41 17.06
C ALA A 28 5.84 0.37 15.93
N TRP A 29 6.20 -0.88 16.27
CA TRP A 29 6.25 -2.00 15.33
C TRP A 29 4.88 -2.36 14.73
N TRP A 30 3.81 -2.08 15.47
CA TRP A 30 2.41 -2.33 15.10
C TRP A 30 1.85 -1.36 14.04
N THR A 31 2.61 -0.34 13.64
CA THR A 31 2.24 0.64 12.59
C THR A 31 1.81 -0.02 11.28
N MET A 32 2.48 -1.09 10.85
CA MET A 32 2.12 -1.82 9.64
C MET A 32 0.72 -2.44 9.73
N PHE A 33 0.39 -3.05 10.87
CA PHE A 33 -0.95 -3.62 11.11
C PHE A 33 -2.02 -2.52 11.18
N VAL A 34 -1.71 -1.37 11.77
CA VAL A 34 -2.62 -0.22 11.82
C VAL A 34 -2.91 0.31 10.42
N LEU A 35 -1.87 0.54 9.60
CA LEU A 35 -2.04 0.98 8.21
C LEU A 35 -2.83 -0.03 7.39
N PHE A 36 -2.62 -1.31 7.65
CA PHE A 36 -3.36 -2.38 7.00
C PHE A 36 -4.84 -2.42 7.40
N GLY A 37 -5.14 -2.32 8.69
CA GLY A 37 -6.52 -2.23 9.19
C GLY A 37 -7.24 -1.00 8.66
N LEU A 38 -6.53 0.13 8.57
CA LEU A 38 -7.07 1.36 7.98
C LEU A 38 -7.34 1.21 6.47
N ALA A 39 -6.46 0.50 5.74
CA ALA A 39 -6.68 0.17 4.33
C ALA A 39 -7.95 -0.68 4.13
N LEU A 40 -8.12 -1.69 4.98
CA LEU A 40 -9.25 -2.61 4.93
C LEU A 40 -10.57 -1.89 5.23
N THR A 41 -10.62 -1.14 6.33
CA THR A 41 -11.80 -0.33 6.71
C THR A 41 -12.18 0.67 5.62
N MET A 42 -11.21 1.37 5.04
CA MET A 42 -11.44 2.30 3.92
C MET A 42 -12.06 1.60 2.71
N VAL A 43 -11.61 0.39 2.35
CA VAL A 43 -12.21 -0.34 1.23
C VAL A 43 -13.60 -0.89 1.56
N LEU A 44 -13.83 -1.31 2.80
CA LEU A 44 -15.16 -1.72 3.25
C LEU A 44 -16.16 -0.55 3.19
N ILE A 45 -15.77 0.64 3.65
CA ILE A 45 -16.61 1.84 3.68
C ILE A 45 -16.81 2.42 2.27
N PHE A 46 -15.72 2.67 1.52
CA PHE A 46 -15.78 3.41 0.26
C PHE A 46 -15.92 2.52 -0.99
N GLY A 47 -15.64 1.22 -0.92
CA GLY A 47 -15.85 0.23 -2.00
C GLY A 47 -15.11 0.51 -3.31
N LYS A 48 -14.18 1.46 -3.30
CA LYS A 48 -13.31 1.85 -4.41
C LYS A 48 -11.86 1.80 -3.92
N ASN A 49 -10.91 1.61 -4.83
CA ASN A 49 -9.46 1.65 -4.55
C ASN A 49 -8.96 3.08 -4.21
N ARG A 50 -9.78 3.89 -3.54
CA ARG A 50 -9.45 5.23 -3.08
C ARG A 50 -8.22 5.17 -2.17
N TYR A 51 -8.12 4.16 -1.30
CA TYR A 51 -6.99 4.00 -0.37
C TYR A 51 -5.61 4.16 -1.05
N CYS A 52 -5.29 3.36 -2.09
CA CYS A 52 -4.01 3.48 -2.79
C CYS A 52 -3.80 4.82 -3.51
N SER A 53 -4.88 5.53 -3.85
CA SER A 53 -4.81 6.82 -4.54
C SER A 53 -4.87 8.05 -3.62
N SER A 54 -5.32 7.90 -2.38
CA SER A 54 -5.69 9.03 -1.52
C SER A 54 -5.18 8.95 -0.09
N VAL A 55 -4.84 7.76 0.40
CA VAL A 55 -4.45 7.55 1.81
C VAL A 55 -3.13 6.80 1.93
N CYS A 56 -2.76 5.98 0.95
CA CYS A 56 -1.51 5.23 1.02
C CYS A 56 -0.30 6.18 0.96
N PRO A 57 0.60 6.15 1.95
CA PRO A 57 1.76 7.04 1.99
C PRO A 57 2.70 6.78 0.81
N LEU A 58 2.79 5.52 0.37
CA LEU A 58 3.57 5.13 -0.81
C LEU A 58 3.01 5.78 -2.09
N GLY A 59 1.68 5.81 -2.23
CA GLY A 59 1.02 6.45 -3.38
C GLY A 59 1.27 7.95 -3.44
N ALA A 60 1.29 8.62 -2.29
CA ALA A 60 1.62 10.05 -2.19
C ALA A 60 3.03 10.35 -2.70
N LEU A 61 4.00 9.51 -2.30
CA LEU A 61 5.40 9.60 -2.73
C LEU A 61 5.57 9.29 -4.22
N GLN A 62 4.85 8.29 -4.72
CA GLN A 62 4.85 7.97 -6.14
C GLN A 62 4.26 9.11 -6.99
N ASP A 63 3.25 9.81 -6.49
CA ASP A 63 2.67 10.98 -7.17
C ASP A 63 3.56 12.21 -7.13
N SER A 64 4.37 12.38 -6.07
CA SER A 64 5.29 13.51 -5.96
C SER A 64 6.54 13.36 -6.83
N THR A 65 6.93 12.13 -7.19
CA THR A 65 8.18 11.82 -7.91
C THR A 65 8.11 12.11 -9.44
N GLY A 66 7.14 12.92 -9.89
CA GLY A 66 7.13 13.53 -11.22
C GLY A 66 6.51 12.69 -12.36
N ASP A 67 5.93 13.38 -13.34
CA ASP A 67 5.20 12.85 -14.50
C ASP A 67 6.10 12.34 -15.65
N ASN A 68 7.42 12.26 -15.45
CA ASN A 68 8.41 12.11 -16.53
C ASN A 68 8.63 10.67 -17.03
N ALA A 69 7.77 9.71 -16.69
CA ALA A 69 7.95 8.35 -17.17
C ALA A 69 7.28 8.12 -18.52
N ALA A 70 8.11 7.80 -19.52
CA ALA A 70 7.72 7.46 -20.89
C ALA A 70 6.53 6.49 -20.93
N ALA A 71 5.59 6.79 -21.84
CA ALA A 71 4.43 6.01 -22.28
C ALA A 71 4.17 4.69 -21.54
N ARG A 72 2.97 4.53 -20.94
CA ARG A 72 2.44 3.27 -20.37
C ARG A 72 2.90 2.06 -21.19
N ARG A 73 4.05 1.47 -20.87
CA ARG A 73 4.41 0.18 -21.41
C ARG A 73 3.49 -0.77 -20.68
N HIS A 74 2.58 -1.40 -21.42
CA HIS A 74 1.84 -2.55 -20.96
C HIS A 74 2.85 -3.66 -20.72
N PHE A 75 3.58 -3.57 -19.61
CA PHE A 75 4.25 -4.72 -19.07
C PHE A 75 3.09 -5.63 -18.65
N ALA A 76 2.90 -6.68 -19.43
CA ALA A 76 2.27 -7.89 -18.94
C ALA A 76 3.18 -8.42 -17.82
N ALA A 77 3.22 -7.70 -16.68
CA ALA A 77 3.88 -8.14 -15.47
C ALA A 77 3.28 -9.49 -15.19
N ALA A 78 4.11 -10.49 -15.43
CA ALA A 78 3.64 -11.83 -15.62
C ALA A 78 2.91 -12.21 -14.33
N PRO A 79 1.63 -12.64 -14.42
CA PRO A 79 0.73 -12.73 -13.27
C PRO A 79 1.33 -13.52 -12.10
N TRP A 80 2.26 -14.44 -12.37
CA TRP A 80 3.06 -15.17 -11.39
C TRP A 80 3.88 -14.29 -10.44
N LEU A 81 4.49 -13.17 -10.89
CA LEU A 81 5.33 -12.32 -10.06
C LEU A 81 4.54 -11.74 -8.88
N LYS A 82 3.28 -11.42 -9.12
CA LYS A 82 2.33 -10.96 -8.11
C LYS A 82 1.97 -12.09 -7.13
N TYR A 83 1.74 -13.30 -7.63
CA TYR A 83 1.51 -14.48 -6.77
C TYR A 83 2.75 -14.89 -5.96
N LEU A 84 3.95 -14.50 -6.39
CA LEU A 84 5.19 -14.72 -5.65
C LEU A 84 5.44 -13.62 -4.61
N MET A 85 5.26 -12.35 -4.97
CA MET A 85 5.52 -11.21 -4.08
C MET A 85 4.60 -11.19 -2.85
N VAL A 86 3.33 -11.57 -2.99
CA VAL A 86 2.37 -11.58 -1.87
C VAL A 86 2.77 -12.55 -0.75
N PRO A 87 2.93 -13.86 -0.98
CA PRO A 87 3.32 -14.81 0.07
C PRO A 87 4.75 -14.55 0.55
N LEU A 88 5.65 -14.07 -0.30
CA LEU A 88 6.99 -13.69 0.13
C LEU A 88 6.95 -12.52 1.13
N PHE A 89 6.20 -11.46 0.82
CA PHE A 89 6.06 -10.31 1.71
C PHE A 89 5.40 -10.69 3.05
N TRP A 90 4.26 -11.38 3.00
CA TRP A 90 3.54 -11.78 4.21
C TRP A 90 4.31 -12.85 4.98
N GLY A 91 4.94 -13.80 4.29
CA GLY A 91 5.77 -14.84 4.89
C GLY A 91 6.93 -14.24 5.66
N VAL A 92 7.69 -13.31 5.06
CA VAL A 92 8.78 -12.60 5.75
C VAL A 92 8.27 -11.77 6.92
N THR A 93 7.15 -11.05 6.75
CA THR A 93 6.57 -10.23 7.83
C THR A 93 6.11 -11.08 9.01
N ILE A 94 5.40 -12.17 8.74
CA ILE A 94 4.91 -13.11 9.75
C ILE A 94 6.10 -13.81 10.43
N TYR A 95 7.04 -14.34 9.64
CA TYR A 95 8.24 -15.01 10.15
C TYR A 95 9.07 -14.11 11.07
N THR A 96 9.33 -12.87 10.67
CA THR A 96 10.06 -11.90 11.50
C THR A 96 9.28 -11.51 12.75
N THR A 97 7.95 -11.41 12.67
CA THR A 97 7.09 -11.14 13.83
C THR A 97 7.14 -12.26 14.86
N PHE A 98 7.04 -13.51 14.43
CA PHE A 98 7.11 -14.65 15.34
C PHE A 98 8.52 -14.85 15.92
N THR A 99 9.56 -14.64 15.13
CA THR A 99 10.95 -14.84 15.57
C THR A 99 11.42 -13.77 16.57
N PHE A 100 10.95 -12.52 16.45
CA PHE A 100 11.43 -11.40 17.25
C PHE A 100 10.37 -10.80 18.20
N ILE A 101 9.35 -11.58 18.57
CA ILE A 101 8.26 -11.09 19.43
C ILE A 101 8.75 -10.63 20.81
N ASP A 102 9.76 -11.29 21.36
CA ASP A 102 10.35 -10.97 22.67
C ASP A 102 11.28 -9.75 22.62
N SER A 103 11.67 -9.30 21.43
CA SER A 103 12.66 -8.24 21.21
C SER A 103 12.11 -7.12 20.31
N PRO A 104 11.26 -6.22 20.85
CA PRO A 104 10.54 -5.22 20.05
C PRO A 104 11.47 -4.25 19.31
N ASN A 105 12.65 -3.96 19.86
CA ASN A 105 13.65 -3.11 19.20
C ASN A 105 14.21 -3.76 17.92
N VAL A 106 14.49 -5.06 17.96
CA VAL A 106 15.01 -5.81 16.80
C VAL A 106 13.90 -5.97 15.76
N LEU A 107 12.69 -6.29 16.20
CA LEU A 107 11.50 -6.36 15.37
C LEU A 107 11.25 -5.06 14.59
N TRP A 108 11.35 -3.91 15.28
CA TRP A 108 11.19 -2.60 14.66
C TRP A 108 12.23 -2.34 13.55
N VAL A 109 13.51 -2.69 13.78
CA VAL A 109 14.56 -2.56 12.75
C VAL A 109 14.25 -3.41 11.53
N TRP A 110 13.79 -4.64 11.72
CA TRP A 110 13.38 -5.52 10.62
C TRP A 110 12.19 -4.98 9.84
N MET A 111 11.16 -4.49 10.54
CA MET A 111 10.01 -3.85 9.90
C MET A 111 10.42 -2.62 9.08
N LEU A 112 11.29 -1.77 9.65
CA LEU A 112 11.81 -0.60 8.95
C LEU A 112 12.62 -1.00 7.70
N ARG A 113 13.45 -2.04 7.77
CA ARG A 113 14.18 -2.59 6.61
C ARG A 113 13.23 -3.07 5.51
N ILE A 114 12.15 -3.77 5.86
CA ILE A 114 11.14 -4.24 4.91
C ILE A 114 10.39 -3.05 4.27
N MET A 115 10.04 -2.04 5.05
CA MET A 115 9.40 -0.83 4.51
C MET A 115 10.30 -0.08 3.53
N ILE A 116 11.57 0.10 3.89
CA ILE A 116 12.55 0.76 3.02
C ILE A 116 12.77 -0.05 1.75
N SER A 117 12.93 -1.38 1.84
CA SER A 117 13.13 -2.21 0.64
C SER A 117 11.93 -2.16 -0.30
N MET A 118 10.70 -2.18 0.22
CA MET A 118 9.49 -1.98 -0.57
C MET A 118 9.41 -0.60 -1.20
N PHE A 119 9.82 0.43 -0.46
CA PHE A 119 9.86 1.80 -0.98
C PHE A 119 10.84 1.93 -2.14
N PHE A 120 12.05 1.38 -2.01
CA PHE A 120 13.02 1.32 -3.10
C PHE A 120 12.48 0.54 -4.29
N LEU A 121 11.87 -0.63 -4.07
CA LEU A 121 11.26 -1.42 -5.14
C LEU A 121 10.15 -0.63 -5.86
N ALA A 122 9.35 0.13 -5.12
CA ALA A 122 8.31 0.98 -5.67
C ALA A 122 8.86 2.16 -6.48
N MET A 123 9.97 2.76 -6.04
CA MET A 123 10.65 3.84 -6.75
C MET A 123 11.33 3.35 -8.04
N VAL A 124 12.07 2.24 -7.95
CA VAL A 124 12.71 1.57 -9.08
C VAL A 124 11.67 1.16 -10.12
N THR A 125 10.61 0.48 -9.70
CA THR A 125 9.53 0.08 -10.62
C THR A 125 8.82 1.28 -11.24
N GLN A 126 8.65 2.38 -10.52
CA GLN A 126 8.10 3.61 -11.10
C GLN A 126 9.03 4.23 -12.15
N MET A 127 10.34 4.21 -11.92
CA MET A 127 11.34 4.73 -12.85
C MET A 127 11.35 3.95 -14.18
N TYR A 128 11.19 2.62 -14.12
CA TYR A 128 11.22 1.76 -15.31
C TYR A 128 9.86 1.51 -16.00
N LEU A 129 8.77 1.42 -15.23
CA LEU A 129 7.45 0.93 -15.71
C LEU A 129 6.38 2.02 -15.71
N GLY A 130 6.68 3.19 -15.15
CA GLY A 130 5.80 4.35 -15.16
C GLY A 130 4.94 4.53 -13.92
N LYS A 131 4.11 5.58 -13.96
CA LYS A 131 3.41 6.12 -12.80
C LYS A 131 2.45 5.11 -12.16
N ARG A 132 2.57 4.94 -10.84
CA ARG A 132 1.71 4.09 -9.98
C ARG A 132 1.68 2.60 -10.35
N PHE A 133 2.66 2.09 -11.10
CA PHE A 133 2.68 0.68 -11.49
C PHE A 133 2.68 -0.27 -10.28
N PHE A 134 3.52 0.04 -9.28
CA PHE A 134 3.63 -0.73 -8.04
C PHE A 134 2.30 -0.80 -7.27
N CYS A 135 1.66 0.35 -7.03
CA CYS A 135 0.37 0.43 -6.35
C CYS A 135 -0.77 -0.31 -7.08
N VAL A 136 -0.68 -0.41 -8.42
CA VAL A 136 -1.73 -1.08 -9.21
C VAL A 136 -1.53 -2.58 -9.28
N HIS A 137 -0.28 -3.05 -9.47
CA HIS A 137 -0.01 -4.44 -9.85
C HIS A 137 0.77 -5.24 -8.79
N LEU A 138 1.69 -4.63 -8.04
CA LEU A 138 2.59 -5.34 -7.12
C LEU A 138 2.24 -5.16 -5.64
N CYS A 139 1.39 -4.20 -5.29
CA CYS A 139 1.07 -3.90 -3.90
C CYS A 139 0.48 -5.13 -3.18
N PRO A 140 1.15 -5.67 -2.14
CA PRO A 140 0.71 -6.89 -1.47
C PRO A 140 -0.60 -6.72 -0.70
N LEU A 141 -1.05 -5.49 -0.46
CA LEU A 141 -2.36 -5.19 0.12
C LEU A 141 -3.52 -5.41 -0.86
N ARG A 142 -3.30 -5.18 -2.16
CA ARG A 142 -4.41 -5.00 -3.12
C ARG A 142 -5.12 -6.30 -3.46
N HIS A 143 -4.37 -7.34 -3.78
CA HIS A 143 -4.96 -8.56 -4.31
C HIS A 143 -5.55 -9.49 -3.24
N PRO A 144 -4.83 -9.82 -2.15
CA PRO A 144 -5.37 -10.77 -1.17
C PRO A 144 -6.54 -10.21 -0.37
N LEU A 145 -6.67 -8.88 -0.22
CA LEU A 145 -7.74 -8.30 0.62
C LEU A 145 -8.67 -7.36 -0.11
N LEU A 146 -8.14 -6.40 -0.88
CA LEU A 146 -8.99 -5.33 -1.43
C LEU A 146 -9.84 -5.83 -2.60
N GLU A 147 -9.34 -6.76 -3.43
CA GLU A 147 -10.12 -7.36 -4.52
C GLU A 147 -11.26 -8.27 -4.08
N PRO A 148 -11.06 -9.26 -3.18
CA PRO A 148 -12.17 -10.08 -2.69
C PRO A 148 -13.20 -9.23 -1.93
N ALA A 149 -12.78 -8.30 -1.08
CA ALA A 149 -13.69 -7.38 -0.39
C ALA A 149 -14.55 -6.55 -1.37
N ARG A 150 -13.94 -6.07 -2.46
CA ARG A 150 -14.65 -5.34 -3.52
C ARG A 150 -15.64 -6.24 -4.27
N LYS A 151 -15.26 -7.49 -4.58
CA LYS A 151 -16.13 -8.47 -5.25
C LYS A 151 -17.34 -8.82 -4.37
N SER A 152 -17.11 -9.12 -3.10
CA SER A 152 -18.17 -9.39 -2.11
C SER A 152 -19.15 -8.21 -1.99
N ARG A 153 -18.65 -6.97 -1.95
CA ARG A 153 -19.53 -5.78 -1.90
C ARG A 153 -20.36 -5.60 -3.17
N LYS A 154 -19.78 -5.84 -4.35
CA LYS A 154 -20.55 -5.78 -5.62
C LYS A 154 -21.68 -6.81 -5.64
N LEU A 155 -21.43 -8.02 -5.13
CA LEU A 155 -22.45 -9.05 -4.98
C LEU A 155 -23.56 -8.61 -4.02
N LEU A 156 -23.21 -8.04 -2.86
CA LEU A 156 -24.19 -7.52 -1.90
C LEU A 156 -25.01 -6.36 -2.49
N LYS A 157 -24.38 -5.43 -3.22
CA LYS A 157 -25.08 -4.29 -3.83
C LYS A 157 -25.92 -4.69 -5.05
N GLY A 158 -25.52 -5.73 -5.79
CA GLY A 158 -26.31 -6.30 -6.88
C GLY A 158 -27.56 -7.04 -6.39
N ARG A 159 -27.51 -7.60 -5.18
CA ARG A 159 -28.64 -8.31 -4.55
C ARG A 159 -29.70 -7.38 -3.93
N GLY A 160 -29.42 -6.08 -3.86
CA GLY A 160 -30.29 -5.06 -3.25
C GLY A 160 -31.06 -4.17 -4.23
N ARG A 161 -31.06 -4.49 -5.54
CA ARG A 161 -32.01 -3.87 -6.48
C ARG A 161 -33.26 -4.74 -6.56
N PRO A 162 -34.39 -4.36 -5.94
CA PRO A 162 -35.67 -4.91 -6.34
C PRO A 162 -35.90 -4.56 -7.82
N ALA A 163 -36.40 -5.53 -8.58
CA ALA A 163 -36.85 -5.35 -9.95
C ALA A 163 -38.03 -4.38 -10.03
#